data_AF-A0A2T5INB8-F1
#
_entry.id   AF-A0A2T5INB8-F1
#
_cell.length_a   1.000
_cell.length_b   1.000
_cell.length_c   1.000
_cell.angle_alpha   90.00
_cell.angle_beta   90.00
_cell.angle_gamma   90.00
#
_symmetry.space_group_name_H-M   'P 1'
#
loop_
_entity.id
_entity.type
_entity.pdbx_description
1 polymer ?
#
loop_
_entity_poly.entity_id
_entity_poly.type
_entity_poly.pdbx_seq_one_letter_code
_entity_poly.pdbx_strand_id
1 'polypeptide(L)'
;MAKSVPAPKITGEPALVGNSGLFDSEIPGEPALVGNSGLFDSEIPGEPALVGNFGLFDSEITGEPVLVGNFGLFDSEIPGEPVLVGNSGLFDSEITGEPVLIGNFGLFEFFN
;
A
#
# COMPACT_ATOMS: atom_id res chain seq x y z
N MET A 1 -16.26 14.16 -24.11
CA MET A 1 -16.39 12.92 -23.31
C MET A 1 -15.07 12.18 -23.43
N ALA A 2 -14.18 12.34 -22.45
CA ALA A 2 -12.98 11.51 -22.37
C ALA A 2 -13.44 10.08 -22.01
N LYS A 3 -13.09 9.09 -22.82
CA LYS A 3 -13.30 7.69 -22.47
C LYS A 3 -12.35 7.39 -21.30
N SER A 4 -12.85 6.92 -20.16
CA SER A 4 -11.95 6.34 -19.17
C SER A 4 -11.29 5.12 -19.82
N VAL A 5 -9.97 5.11 -19.80
CA VAL A 5 -9.20 3.91 -20.14
C VAL A 5 -9.24 3.08 -18.86
N PRO A 6 -9.77 1.85 -18.86
CA PRO A 6 -9.72 1.02 -17.67
C PRO A 6 -8.25 0.81 -17.28
N ALA A 7 -7.96 0.93 -15.99
CA ALA A 7 -6.63 0.65 -15.46
C ALA A 7 -6.14 -0.72 -15.91
N PRO A 8 -4.84 -0.88 -16.26
CA PRO A 8 -4.31 -2.16 -16.68
C PRO A 8 -4.41 -3.16 -15.51
N LYS A 9 -5.16 -4.26 -15.72
CA LYS A 9 -5.19 -5.38 -14.77
C LYS A 9 -3.83 -6.09 -14.85
N ILE A 10 -3.00 -5.93 -13.83
CA ILE A 10 -1.72 -6.62 -13.73
C ILE A 10 -1.98 -8.00 -13.10
N THR A 11 -1.44 -9.08 -13.65
CA THR A 11 -1.72 -10.45 -13.16
C THR A 11 -0.42 -11.20 -12.88
N GLY A 12 -0.34 -11.96 -11.78
CA GLY A 12 0.84 -12.74 -11.37
C GLY A 12 1.46 -12.18 -10.09
N GLU A 13 2.79 -12.21 -9.99
CA GLU A 13 3.58 -11.53 -8.94
C GLU A 13 4.25 -10.28 -9.55
N PRO A 14 3.52 -9.20 -9.80
CA PRO A 14 4.11 -8.07 -10.49
C PRO A 14 5.05 -7.27 -9.59
N ALA A 15 6.22 -6.93 -10.13
CA ALA A 15 7.19 -6.06 -9.47
C ALA A 15 7.21 -4.68 -10.15
N LEU A 16 6.90 -3.63 -9.39
CA LEU A 16 7.04 -2.23 -9.82
C LEU A 16 8.19 -1.59 -9.06
N VAL A 17 9.25 -1.20 -9.79
CA VAL A 17 10.48 -0.68 -9.19
C VAL A 17 10.81 0.72 -9.70
N GLY A 18 11.00 1.67 -8.78
CA GLY A 18 11.55 2.99 -9.09
C GLY A 18 10.64 3.89 -9.94
N ASN A 19 9.33 3.66 -9.93
CA ASN A 19 8.39 4.46 -10.69
C ASN A 19 8.00 5.73 -9.94
N SER A 20 7.59 6.75 -10.68
CA SER A 20 7.02 7.96 -10.09
C SER A 20 5.78 8.42 -10.85
N GLY A 21 4.72 8.79 -10.14
CA GLY A 21 3.49 9.24 -10.76
C GLY A 21 2.23 8.95 -9.96
N LEU A 22 1.09 8.92 -10.66
CA LEU A 22 -0.19 8.46 -10.14
C LEU A 22 -0.34 6.99 -10.51
N PHE A 23 -0.66 6.14 -9.55
CA PHE A 23 -0.97 4.74 -9.74
C PHE A 23 -2.44 4.54 -9.39
N ASP A 24 -3.25 4.27 -10.40
CA ASP A 24 -4.67 3.91 -10.28
C ASP A 24 -4.80 2.51 -10.87
N SER A 25 -4.89 1.47 -10.03
CA SER A 25 -4.78 0.07 -10.47
C SER A 25 -5.36 -0.95 -9.50
N GLU A 26 -5.92 -2.03 -10.05
CA GLU A 26 -6.16 -3.29 -9.32
C GLU A 26 -4.94 -4.20 -9.54
N ILE A 27 -4.24 -4.57 -8.46
CA ILE A 27 -3.00 -5.35 -8.51
C ILE A 27 -3.19 -6.66 -7.71
N PRO A 28 -3.81 -7.69 -8.29
CA PRO A 28 -3.99 -8.98 -7.64
C PRO A 28 -2.69 -9.79 -7.52
N GLY A 29 -2.59 -10.57 -6.45
CA GLY A 29 -1.52 -11.56 -6.24
C GLY A 29 -0.59 -11.16 -5.10
N GLU A 30 0.72 -11.38 -5.28
CA GLU A 30 1.74 -10.98 -4.31
C GLU A 30 2.64 -9.90 -4.94
N PRO A 31 2.11 -8.67 -5.17
CA PRO A 31 2.88 -7.66 -5.86
C PRO A 31 3.98 -7.08 -4.97
N ALA A 32 5.11 -6.75 -5.61
CA ALA A 32 6.23 -6.09 -4.97
C ALA A 32 6.41 -4.66 -5.50
N LEU A 33 6.17 -3.65 -4.65
CA LEU A 33 6.36 -2.24 -4.99
C LEU A 33 7.61 -1.73 -4.27
N VAL A 34 8.66 -1.42 -5.02
CA VAL A 34 9.97 -1.04 -4.45
C VAL A 34 10.41 0.33 -4.92
N GLY A 35 10.64 1.26 -3.99
CA GLY A 35 11.24 2.55 -4.28
C GLY A 35 10.38 3.45 -5.18
N ASN A 36 9.06 3.27 -5.19
CA ASN A 36 8.16 4.11 -5.97
C ASN A 36 7.84 5.40 -5.22
N SER A 37 7.46 6.46 -5.95
CA SER A 37 7.08 7.73 -5.34
C SER A 37 5.86 8.34 -6.02
N GLY A 38 4.79 8.64 -5.30
CA GLY A 38 3.55 9.01 -5.98
C GLY A 38 2.30 9.10 -5.14
N LEU A 39 1.18 9.18 -5.84
CA LEU A 39 -0.14 8.90 -5.26
C LEU A 39 -0.54 7.50 -5.71
N PHE A 40 -0.90 6.66 -4.77
CA PHE A 40 -1.36 5.30 -4.98
C PHE A 40 -2.84 5.27 -4.61
N ASP A 41 -3.68 5.02 -5.61
CA ASP A 41 -5.11 4.76 -5.51
C ASP A 41 -5.31 3.32 -6.01
N SER A 42 -5.35 2.33 -5.14
CA SER A 42 -5.21 0.94 -5.58
C SER A 42 -5.93 -0.08 -4.70
N GLU A 43 -6.50 -1.10 -5.36
CA GLU A 43 -6.95 -2.34 -4.72
C GLU A 43 -5.85 -3.39 -4.87
N ILE A 44 -5.29 -3.85 -3.76
CA ILE A 44 -4.14 -4.75 -3.72
C ILE A 44 -4.46 -5.98 -2.86
N PRO A 45 -5.15 -6.99 -3.42
CA PRO A 45 -5.46 -8.21 -2.68
C PRO A 45 -4.31 -9.22 -2.71
N GLY A 46 -4.01 -9.82 -1.55
CA GLY A 46 -3.06 -10.93 -1.38
C GLY A 46 -2.00 -10.65 -0.31
N GLU A 47 -0.72 -10.89 -0.61
CA GLU A 47 0.39 -10.63 0.33
C GLU A 47 1.36 -9.61 -0.28
N PRO A 48 0.95 -8.33 -0.45
CA PRO A 48 1.79 -7.36 -1.14
C PRO A 48 2.96 -6.91 -0.28
N ALA A 49 4.11 -6.69 -0.93
CA ALA A 49 5.31 -6.16 -0.31
C ALA A 49 5.61 -4.74 -0.81
N LEU A 50 5.52 -3.75 0.08
CA LEU A 50 5.81 -2.35 -0.20
C LEU A 50 7.10 -1.95 0.51
N VAL A 51 8.16 -1.68 -0.24
CA VAL A 51 9.49 -1.38 0.31
C VAL A 51 9.99 -0.02 -0.17
N GLY A 52 10.23 0.89 0.77
CA GLY A 52 10.86 2.18 0.48
C GLY A 52 10.06 3.09 -0.43
N ASN A 53 8.72 3.01 -0.40
CA ASN A 53 7.85 3.87 -1.19
C ASN A 53 7.55 5.19 -0.46
N PHE A 54 7.34 6.25 -1.24
CA PHE A 54 7.11 7.60 -0.73
C PHE A 54 5.85 8.21 -1.32
N GLY A 55 4.93 8.73 -0.49
CA GLY A 55 3.82 9.53 -1.02
C GLY A 55 2.49 9.41 -0.28
N LEU A 56 1.40 9.42 -1.05
CA LEU A 56 0.03 9.32 -0.54
C LEU A 56 -0.54 7.98 -0.96
N PHE A 57 -1.06 7.21 -0.01
CA PHE A 57 -1.66 5.91 -0.23
C PHE A 57 -3.12 6.01 0.17
N ASP A 58 -4.00 5.89 -0.81
CA ASP A 58 -5.45 5.70 -0.68
C ASP A 58 -5.73 4.31 -1.23
N SER A 59 -5.84 3.28 -0.40
CA SER A 59 -5.79 1.90 -0.91
C SER A 59 -6.55 0.91 -0.06
N GLU A 60 -7.17 -0.07 -0.71
CA GLU A 60 -7.66 -1.29 -0.06
C GLU A 60 -6.59 -2.38 -0.22
N ILE A 61 -6.00 -2.80 0.90
CA ILE A 61 -4.89 -3.76 0.92
C ILE A 61 -5.30 -4.96 1.77
N THR A 62 -5.81 -6.02 1.14
CA THR A 62 -6.32 -7.19 1.87
C THR A 62 -5.27 -8.29 2.00
N GLY A 63 -5.23 -8.99 3.14
CA GLY A 63 -4.38 -10.17 3.37
C GLY A 63 -3.27 -9.91 4.40
N GLU A 64 -2.03 -10.29 4.10
CA GLU A 64 -0.88 -10.12 5.02
C GLU A 64 0.17 -9.19 4.41
N PRO A 65 -0.12 -7.87 4.27
CA PRO A 65 0.80 -6.97 3.58
C PRO A 65 2.02 -6.66 4.45
N VAL A 66 3.17 -6.52 3.78
CA VAL A 66 4.44 -6.17 4.42
C VAL A 66 4.92 -4.81 3.93
N LEU A 67 4.96 -3.84 4.83
CA LEU A 67 5.35 -2.46 4.56
C LEU A 67 6.67 -2.15 5.27
N VAL A 68 7.74 -1.91 4.52
CA VAL A 68 9.08 -1.64 5.06
C VAL A 68 9.61 -0.29 4.60
N GLY A 69 9.89 0.60 5.55
CA GLY A 69 10.58 1.86 5.29
C GLY A 69 9.84 2.80 4.33
N ASN A 70 8.50 2.75 4.31
CA ASN A 70 7.67 3.65 3.53
C ASN A 70 7.43 4.96 4.28
N PHE A 71 7.25 6.04 3.53
CA PHE A 71 7.08 7.38 4.07
C PHE A 71 5.91 8.10 3.42
N GLY A 72 4.93 8.56 4.20
CA GLY A 72 3.74 9.12 3.57
C GLY A 72 2.54 9.42 4.46
N LEU A 73 1.42 9.67 3.80
CA LEU A 73 0.09 9.59 4.42
C LEU A 73 -0.58 8.32 3.87
N PHE A 74 -1.14 7.53 4.78
CA PHE A 74 -1.85 6.30 4.49
C PHE A 74 -3.30 6.48 4.96
N ASP A 75 -4.21 6.50 4.01
CA ASP A 75 -5.65 6.36 4.18
C ASP A 75 -6.01 5.01 3.56
N SER A 76 -6.19 3.97 4.36
CA SER A 76 -6.26 2.62 3.80
C SER A 76 -7.11 1.69 4.62
N GLU A 77 -7.82 0.80 3.93
CA GLU A 77 -8.48 -0.34 4.56
C GLU A 77 -7.56 -1.55 4.41
N ILE A 78 -7.11 -2.10 5.55
CA ILE A 78 -6.16 -3.21 5.60
C ILE A 78 -6.76 -4.36 6.42
N PRO A 79 -7.66 -5.17 5.82
CA PRO A 79 -8.17 -6.34 6.50
C PRO A 79 -7.11 -7.44 6.52
N GLY A 80 -6.67 -7.82 7.73
CA GLY A 80 -5.69 -8.89 7.98
C GLY A 80 -4.62 -8.51 8.99
N GLU A 81 -3.44 -9.16 8.91
CA GLU A 81 -2.34 -9.03 9.89
C GLU A 81 -1.13 -8.33 9.26
N PRO A 82 -1.18 -6.99 9.08
CA PRO A 82 -0.11 -6.30 8.36
C PRO A 82 1.15 -6.15 9.21
N VAL A 83 2.31 -6.26 8.54
CA VAL A 83 3.62 -6.05 9.16
C VAL A 83 4.22 -4.74 8.69
N LEU A 84 4.38 -3.78 9.62
CA LEU A 84 4.92 -2.45 9.35
C LEU A 84 6.26 -2.26 10.06
N VAL A 85 7.34 -2.08 9.29
CA VAL A 85 8.70 -1.93 9.82
C VAL A 85 9.33 -0.62 9.35
N GLY A 86 9.72 0.25 10.29
CA GLY A 86 10.48 1.46 10.01
C GLY A 86 9.76 2.49 9.13
N ASN A 87 8.44 2.42 9.01
CA ASN A 87 7.64 3.37 8.26
C ASN A 87 7.52 4.69 9.03
N SER A 88 7.40 5.81 8.30
CA SER A 88 7.16 7.10 8.93
C SER A 88 6.04 7.89 8.26
N GLY A 89 5.09 8.43 9.02
CA GLY A 89 3.95 9.09 8.39
C GLY A 89 2.73 9.32 9.27
N LEU A 90 1.62 9.62 8.59
CA LEU A 90 0.29 9.54 9.17
C LEU A 90 -0.38 8.27 8.63
N PHE A 91 -0.88 7.44 9.52
CA PHE A 91 -1.68 6.27 9.21
C PHE A 91 -3.04 6.48 9.80
N ASP A 92 -4.00 6.75 8.94
CA ASP A 92 -5.43 6.79 9.20
C ASP A 92 -6.00 5.56 8.51
N SER A 93 -5.93 4.40 9.16
CA SER A 93 -6.21 3.13 8.48
C SER A 93 -7.14 2.25 9.29
N GLU A 94 -8.14 1.69 8.63
CA GLU A 94 -8.97 0.65 9.24
C GLU A 94 -8.20 -0.67 9.14
N ILE A 95 -7.83 -1.25 10.29
CA ILE A 95 -7.10 -2.51 10.36
C ILE A 95 -7.88 -3.45 11.25
N THR A 96 -8.54 -4.43 10.63
CA THR A 96 -9.45 -5.35 11.32
C THR A 96 -8.77 -6.60 11.89
N GLY A 97 -7.45 -6.76 11.71
CA GLY A 97 -6.66 -7.83 12.34
C GLY A 97 -5.57 -7.32 13.29
N GLU A 98 -4.53 -8.13 13.55
CA GLU A 98 -3.48 -7.81 14.52
C GLU A 98 -2.22 -7.27 13.83
N PRO A 99 -2.01 -5.92 13.75
CA PRO A 99 -0.83 -5.37 13.10
C PRO A 99 0.45 -5.57 13.93
N VAL A 100 1.55 -5.88 13.26
CA VAL A 100 2.89 -5.90 13.86
C VAL A 100 3.63 -4.62 13.50
N LEU A 101 3.98 -3.81 14.50
CA LEU A 101 4.65 -2.51 14.33
C LEU A 101 6.06 -2.52 14.92
N ILE A 102 7.08 -2.28 14.10
CA ILE A 102 8.48 -2.29 14.52
C ILE A 102 9.16 -0.99 14.12
N GLY A 103 9.51 -0.15 15.09
CA GLY A 103 10.31 1.06 14.85
C GLY A 103 9.66 2.08 13.92
N ASN A 104 8.32 2.12 13.88
CA ASN A 104 7.58 3.10 13.08
C ASN A 104 7.51 4.46 13.80
N PHE A 105 7.47 5.56 13.04
CA PHE A 105 7.44 6.92 13.57
C PHE A 105 6.29 7.74 12.97
N GLY A 106 5.42 8.28 13.82
CA GLY A 106 4.32 9.11 13.36
C GLY A 106 3.02 8.84 14.11
N LEU A 107 1.91 9.26 13.53
CA LEU A 107 0.59 9.02 14.09
C LEU A 107 -0.01 7.78 13.41
N PHE A 108 -0.45 6.82 14.24
CA PHE A 108 -1.11 5.59 13.82
C PHE A 108 -2.46 5.51 14.51
N GLU A 109 -3.51 5.77 13.75
CA GLU A 109 -4.90 5.54 14.15
C GLU A 109 -5.37 4.27 13.44
N PHE A 110 -5.72 3.26 14.24
CA PHE A 110 -6.25 1.99 13.75
C PHE A 110 -7.69 1.84 14.23
N PHE A 111 -8.61 1.68 13.28
CA PHE A 111 -10.02 1.39 13.55
C PHE A 111 -10.26 -0.11 13.39
N ASN A 112 -11.10 -0.68 14.26
CA ASN A 112 -11.55 -2.08 14.24
C ASN A 112 -13.06 -2.14 14.05
#